data_AF-A0A8S9WHD9-F1
#
_entry.id   AF-A0A8S9WHD9-F1
#
_cell.length_a   1.000
_cell.length_b   1.000
_cell.length_c   1.000
_cell.angle_alpha   90.00
_cell.angle_beta   90.00
_cell.angle_gamma   90.00
#
_symmetry.space_group_name_H-M   'P 1'
#
loop_
_entity.id
_entity.type
_entity.pdbx_description
1 polymer ?
#
loop_
_entity_poly.entity_id
_entity_poly.type
_entity_poly.pdbx_seq_one_letter_code
_entity_poly.pdbx_strand_id
1 'polypeptide(L)' 'MSNVKREGTAFIVVDAQNFMLDEKGLVADRGVWKRAKETKMVEYTKKAIKKARGARIPIIYSRMDIRALIK' A
#
# COMPACT_ATOMS: atom_id res chain seq x y z
N MET A 1 2.98 24.97 -4.43
CA MET A 1 2.53 23.75 -5.14
C MET A 1 3.76 22.98 -5.56
N SER A 2 3.86 21.69 -5.26
CA SER A 2 5.10 20.92 -5.48
C SER A 2 5.44 20.86 -6.99
N ASN A 3 6.68 21.20 -7.35
CA ASN A 3 7.26 21.11 -8.70
C ASN A 3 7.51 19.65 -9.15
N VAL A 4 6.55 18.76 -8.90
CA VAL A 4 6.69 17.33 -9.18
C VAL A 4 6.38 17.11 -10.66
N LYS A 5 7.44 16.87 -11.45
CA LYS A 5 7.32 16.50 -12.86
C LYS A 5 6.85 15.06 -12.98
N ARG A 6 5.78 14.84 -13.73
CA ARG A 6 5.18 13.52 -13.95
C ARG A 6 6.20 12.52 -14.51
N GLU A 7 7.05 12.98 -15.43
CA GLU A 7 8.03 12.17 -16.18
C GLU A 7 9.10 11.55 -15.26
N GLY A 8 9.34 12.14 -14.09
CA GLY A 8 10.31 11.64 -13.09
C GLY A 8 9.66 11.10 -11.82
N THR A 9 8.36 10.79 -11.86
CA THR A 9 7.58 10.40 -10.66
C THR A 9 6.99 9.01 -10.82
N ALA A 10 6.99 8.23 -9.75
CA ALA A 10 6.23 6.99 -9.62
C ALA A 10 5.43 7.00 -8.31
N PHE A 11 4.31 6.27 -8.29
CA PHE A 11 3.52 6.04 -7.08
C PHE A 11 3.72 4.59 -6.62
N ILE A 12 4.29 4.41 -5.43
CA ILE A 12 4.59 3.07 -4.89
C ILE A 12 3.56 2.74 -3.80
N VAL A 13 2.91 1.58 -3.92
CA VAL A 13 2.04 1.02 -2.89
C VAL A 13 2.82 -0.10 -2.21
N VAL A 14 3.19 0.13 -0.95
CA VAL A 14 4.05 -0.79 -0.19
C VAL A 14 3.23 -1.68 0.72
N ASP A 15 3.38 -3.00 0.55
CA ASP A 15 2.91 -4.06 1.46
C ASP A 15 1.44 -3.93 1.91
N ALA A 16 0.59 -3.48 1.00
CA ALA A 16 -0.86 -3.39 1.19
C ALA A 16 -1.54 -4.78 1.08
N GLN A 17 -1.05 -5.73 1.86
CA GLN A 17 -1.48 -7.14 1.87
C GLN A 17 -2.40 -7.43 3.06
N ASN A 18 -3.28 -8.43 2.92
CA ASN A 18 -4.13 -8.91 4.01
C ASN A 18 -3.32 -9.37 5.24
N PHE A 19 -2.11 -9.89 5.01
CA PHE A 19 -1.17 -10.21 6.08
C PHE A 19 -0.96 -9.02 7.06
N MET A 20 -0.93 -7.79 6.55
CA MET A 20 -0.72 -6.56 7.32
C MET A 20 -2.04 -5.87 7.71
N LEU A 21 -3.04 -5.91 6.82
CA LEU A 21 -4.21 -5.04 6.86
C LEU A 21 -5.52 -5.75 7.24
N ASP A 22 -5.51 -7.06 7.41
CA ASP A 22 -6.65 -7.86 7.86
C ASP A 22 -6.57 -8.09 9.38
N GLU A 23 -7.73 -8.12 10.04
CA GLU A 23 -7.83 -8.40 11.49
C GLU A 23 -7.40 -9.83 11.85
N LYS A 24 -7.33 -10.73 10.86
CA LYS A 24 -6.82 -12.10 10.97
C LYS A 24 -5.46 -12.30 10.28
N GLY A 25 -4.80 -11.22 9.88
CA GLY A 25 -3.46 -11.26 9.29
C GLY A 25 -2.39 -11.75 10.28
N LEU A 26 -1.26 -12.25 9.78
CA LEU A 26 -0.18 -12.80 10.62
C LEU A 26 0.50 -11.74 11.53
N VAL A 27 0.29 -10.44 11.32
CA VAL A 27 0.71 -9.36 12.26
C VAL A 27 -0.47 -8.60 12.88
N ALA A 28 -1.63 -9.23 12.99
CA ALA A 28 -2.83 -8.57 13.53
C ALA A 28 -2.64 -8.07 14.98
N ASP A 29 -1.83 -8.78 15.76
CA ASP A 29 -1.43 -8.45 17.14
C ASP A 29 -0.66 -7.12 17.24
N ARG A 30 0.00 -6.69 16.16
CA ARG A 30 0.71 -5.40 16.09
C ARG A 30 -0.19 -4.20 15.82
N GLY A 31 -1.51 -4.40 15.64
CA GLY A 31 -2.50 -3.33 15.52
C GLY A 31 -2.48 -2.52 14.21
N VAL A 32 -1.69 -2.93 13.22
CA VAL A 32 -1.53 -2.23 11.92
C VAL A 32 -2.88 -2.12 11.19
N TRP A 33 -3.63 -3.21 11.11
CA TRP A 33 -4.96 -3.25 10.49
C TRP A 33 -5.94 -2.26 11.16
N LYS A 34 -5.88 -2.14 12.49
CA LYS A 34 -6.76 -1.24 13.25
C LYS A 34 -6.45 0.22 12.90
N ARG A 35 -5.16 0.58 12.88
CA ARG A 35 -4.73 1.92 12.47
C ARG A 35 -5.11 2.23 11.02
N ALA A 36 -4.96 1.27 10.11
CA ALA A 36 -5.34 1.42 8.72
C ALA A 36 -6.87 1.64 8.55
N LYS A 37 -7.69 0.97 9.36
CA LYS A 37 -9.15 1.16 9.41
C LYS A 37 -9.53 2.54 9.94
N GLU A 38 -8.98 2.94 11.09
CA GLU A 38 -9.23 4.25 11.72
C GLU A 38 -8.88 5.42 10.81
N THR A 39 -7.77 5.31 10.08
CA THR A 39 -7.29 6.35 9.16
C THR A 39 -7.89 6.26 7.76
N LYS A 40 -8.77 5.28 7.49
CA LYS A 40 -9.31 4.99 6.16
C LYS A 40 -8.21 4.84 5.10
N MET A 41 -7.04 4.32 5.49
CA MET A 41 -5.83 4.26 4.67
C MET A 41 -6.10 3.57 3.33
N VAL A 42 -6.82 2.44 3.34
CA VAL A 42 -7.15 1.68 2.13
C VAL A 42 -8.01 2.51 1.17
N GLU A 43 -8.98 3.26 1.67
CA GLU A 43 -9.86 4.12 0.86
C GLU A 43 -9.07 5.28 0.23
N TYR A 44 -8.24 5.96 1.02
CA TYR A 44 -7.40 7.05 0.52
C TYR A 44 -6.34 6.56 -0.46
N THR A 45 -5.78 5.37 -0.24
CA THR A 45 -4.85 4.74 -1.18
C THR A 45 -5.54 4.44 -2.51
N LYS A 46 -6.78 3.90 -2.50
CA LYS A 46 -7.58 3.72 -3.73
C LYS A 46 -7.81 5.03 -4.48
N LYS A 47 -8.11 6.11 -3.76
CA LYS A 47 -8.25 7.46 -4.34
C LYS A 47 -6.94 7.97 -4.95
N ALA A 48 -5.81 7.75 -4.28
CA ALA A 48 -4.47 8.11 -4.78
C ALA A 48 -4.10 7.30 -6.04
N ILE A 49 -4.35 5.99 -6.05
CA ILE A 49 -4.17 5.12 -7.23
C ILE A 49 -4.97 5.66 -8.41
N LYS A 50 -6.26 6.02 -8.21
CA LYS A 50 -7.11 6.57 -9.27
C LYS A 50 -6.52 7.87 -9.84
N LYS A 51 -6.04 8.77 -8.98
CA LYS A 51 -5.40 10.02 -9.42
C LYS A 51 -4.09 9.76 -10.17
N ALA A 52 -3.23 8.88 -9.67
CA ALA A 52 -1.98 8.51 -10.33
C ALA A 52 -2.23 7.90 -11.73
N ARG A 53 -3.22 7.00 -11.85
CA ARG A 53 -3.65 6.44 -13.15
C ARG A 53 -4.15 7.52 -14.11
N GLY A 54 -5.04 8.40 -13.62
CA GLY A 54 -5.56 9.51 -14.43
C GLY A 54 -4.46 10.46 -14.91
N ALA A 55 -3.44 10.67 -14.08
CA ALA A 55 -2.27 11.47 -14.41
C ALA A 55 -1.20 10.70 -15.20
N ARG A 56 -1.41 9.43 -15.60
CA ARG A 56 -0.41 8.59 -16.27
C ARG A 56 0.94 8.53 -15.54
N ILE A 57 0.90 8.47 -14.21
CA ILE A 57 2.05 8.22 -13.35
C ILE A 57 2.19 6.69 -13.18
N PRO A 58 3.39 6.11 -13.41
CA PRO A 58 3.64 4.70 -13.13
C PRO A 58 3.28 4.32 -11.69
N ILE A 59 2.64 3.15 -11.53
CA ILE A 59 2.29 2.62 -10.21
C ILE A 59 3.05 1.32 -10.00
N ILE A 60 3.80 1.25 -8.90
CA ILE A 60 4.58 0.08 -8.50
C ILE A 60 3.93 -0.50 -7.24
N TYR A 61 3.70 -1.81 -7.24
CA TYR A 61 3.17 -2.52 -6.10
C TYR A 61 4.28 -3.40 -5.52
N SER A 62 4.63 -3.21 -4.25
CA SER A 62 5.47 -4.18 -3.54
C SER A 62 4.60 -5.17 -2.79
N ARG A 63 5.17 -6.36 -2.63
CA ARG A 63 4.64 -7.43 -1.82
C ARG A 63 5.80 -8.05 -1.06
N MET A 64 5.62 -8.21 0.25
CA MET A 64 6.50 -9.02 1.07
C MET A 64 6.02 -10.46 1.04
N ASP A 65 6.93 -11.37 0.71
CA ASP A 65 6.74 -12.80 0.82
C ASP A 65 7.80 -13.38 1.74
N ILE A 66 7.37 -14.24 2.67
CA ILE A 66 8.26 -14.94 3.58
C ILE A 66 8.52 -16.32 2.98
N ARG A 67 9.78 -16.61 2.65
CA ARG A 67 10.15 -17.94 2.15
C ARG A 67 10.01 -18.95 3.29
N ALA A 68 9.25 -20.01 3.07
CA ALA A 68 9.15 -21.11 4.02
C ALA A 68 10.54 -21.75 4.21
N LEU A 69 11.00 -21.80 5.46
CA LEU A 69 12.15 -22.62 5.85
C LEU A 69 11.65 -24.05 6.02
N ILE A 70 11.70 -24.84 4.95
CA ILE A 70 11.46 -26.28 5.03
C ILE A 70 12.70 -26.88 5.71
N LYS A 71 12.49 -27.50 6.88
CA LYS A 71 13.49 -28.38 7.53
C LYS A 71 13.30 -29.80 7.03
#